data_AF-A0A9D3NLK0-F1
#
_entry.id   AF-A0A9D3NLK0-F1
#
_cell.length_a   1.000
_cell.length_b   1.000
_cell.length_c   1.000
_cell.angle_alpha   90.00
_cell.angle_beta   90.00
_cell.angle_gamma   90.00
#
_symmetry.space_group_name_H-M   'P 1'
#
loop_
_entity.id
_entity.type
_entity.pdbx_description
1 polymer ?
#
loop_
_entity_poly.entity_id
_entity_poly.type
_entity_poly.pdbx_seq_one_letter_code
_entity_poly.pdbx_strand_id
1 'polypeptide(L)'
;MQIRELILTVLVLYSTVSLVLAPRDTTYPREHPAGQKLVCNRCPPGYRLQKHYTETQQTICKPCDEGLYTEVWNYIYECLPCR
;
A
#
# COMPACT_ATOMS: atom_id res chain seq x y z
N MET A 1 -11.40 -9.48 -40.61
CA MET A 1 -12.19 -9.46 -39.37
C MET A 1 -11.44 -10.12 -38.21
N GLN A 2 -10.78 -11.27 -38.40
CA GLN A 2 -10.02 -11.97 -37.36
C GLN A 2 -8.83 -11.19 -36.74
N ILE A 3 -8.10 -10.41 -37.54
CA ILE A 3 -6.89 -9.70 -37.07
C ILE A 3 -7.24 -8.59 -36.06
N ARG A 4 -8.36 -7.89 -36.26
CA ARG A 4 -8.81 -6.82 -35.36
C ARG A 4 -9.22 -7.39 -33.99
N GLU A 5 -9.93 -8.51 -33.98
CA GLU A 5 -10.30 -9.23 -32.76
C GLU A 5 -9.07 -9.77 -32.03
N LEU A 6 -8.08 -10.30 -32.76
CA LEU A 6 -6.82 -10.76 -32.17
C LEU A 6 -6.03 -9.62 -31.54
N ILE A 7 -5.96 -8.46 -32.21
CA ILE A 7 -5.32 -7.27 -31.65
C ILE A 7 -6.06 -6.79 -30.39
N LEU A 8 -7.39 -6.74 -30.43
CA LEU A 8 -8.20 -6.32 -29.28
C LEU A 8 -7.98 -7.25 -28.07
N THR A 9 -7.99 -8.57 -28.31
CA THR A 9 -7.79 -9.56 -27.24
C THR A 9 -6.40 -9.45 -26.64
N VAL A 10 -5.34 -9.28 -27.44
CA VAL A 10 -3.97 -9.08 -26.94
C VAL A 10 -3.86 -7.79 -26.10
N LEU A 11 -4.48 -6.69 -26.53
CA LEU A 11 -4.46 -5.43 -25.78
C LEU A 11 -5.20 -5.54 -24.45
N VAL A 12 -6.36 -6.21 -24.44
CA VAL A 12 -7.12 -6.46 -23.20
C VAL A 12 -6.30 -7.34 -22.25
N LEU A 13 -5.71 -8.42 -22.74
CA LEU A 13 -4.85 -9.30 -21.95
C LEU A 13 -3.64 -8.55 -21.37
N TYR A 14 -2.97 -7.73 -22.16
CA TYR A 14 -1.84 -6.94 -21.68
C TYR A 14 -2.25 -5.92 -20.60
N SER A 15 -3.38 -5.23 -20.80
CA SER A 15 -3.93 -4.28 -19.84
C SER A 15 -4.31 -4.95 -18.51
N THR A 16 -5.02 -6.08 -18.56
CA THR A 16 -5.41 -6.81 -17.34
C THR A 16 -4.20 -7.41 -16.63
N VAL A 17 -3.24 -7.96 -17.36
CA VAL A 17 -1.98 -8.47 -16.80
C VAL A 17 -1.20 -7.34 -16.11
N SER A 18 -1.12 -6.15 -16.71
CA SER A 18 -0.43 -5.01 -16.12
C SER A 18 -1.07 -4.54 -14.81
N LEU A 19 -2.41 -4.56 -14.72
CA LEU A 19 -3.13 -4.21 -13.48
C LEU A 19 -2.92 -5.24 -12.37
N VAL A 20 -2.90 -6.53 -12.72
CA VAL A 20 -2.67 -7.63 -11.76
C VAL A 20 -1.23 -7.62 -11.22
N LEU A 21 -0.26 -7.30 -12.07
CA LEU A 21 1.16 -7.27 -11.73
C LEU A 21 1.62 -5.93 -11.13
N ALA A 22 0.74 -4.93 -11.04
CA ALA A 22 1.07 -3.65 -10.44
C ALA A 22 1.45 -3.86 -8.95
N PRO A 23 2.65 -3.43 -8.52
CA PRO A 23 3.06 -3.59 -7.13
C PRO A 23 2.17 -2.74 -6.22
N ARG A 24 1.64 -3.36 -5.15
CA ARG A 24 1.06 -2.59 -4.06
C ARG A 24 2.18 -1.83 -3.36
N ASP A 25 2.04 -0.52 -3.24
CA ASP A 25 2.98 0.33 -2.52
C ASP A 25 2.87 0.02 -1.02
N THR A 26 3.58 -1.01 -0.58
CA THR A 26 3.55 -1.56 0.79
C THR A 26 4.63 -0.95 1.69
N THR A 27 5.46 -0.08 1.12
CA THR A 27 6.56 0.60 1.81
C THR A 27 6.51 2.11 1.60
N TYR A 28 7.33 2.87 2.34
CA TYR A 28 7.56 4.29 2.11
C TYR A 28 8.95 4.70 2.63
N PRO A 29 9.60 5.69 2.00
CA PRO A 29 10.87 6.23 2.49
C PRO A 29 10.67 7.14 3.71
N ARG A 30 11.63 7.11 4.63
CA ARG A 30 11.72 8.01 5.80
C ARG A 30 13.16 8.39 6.05
N GLU A 31 13.41 9.65 6.37
CA GLU A 31 14.70 10.10 6.88
C GLU A 31 14.74 9.94 8.40
N HIS A 32 15.76 9.24 8.89
CA HIS A 32 16.05 9.13 10.31
C HIS A 32 16.73 10.42 10.79
N PRO A 33 16.53 10.87 12.04
CA PRO A 33 17.20 12.07 12.57
C PRO A 33 18.73 12.01 12.48
N ALA A 34 19.33 10.81 12.48
CA ALA A 34 20.76 10.62 12.27
C ALA A 34 21.22 10.76 10.79
N GLY A 35 20.33 11.14 9.88
CA GLY A 35 20.62 11.36 8.45
C GLY A 35 20.53 10.11 7.56
N GLN A 36 20.18 8.96 8.12
CA GLN A 36 20.02 7.72 7.36
C GLN A 36 18.67 7.68 6.61
N LYS A 37 18.65 7.18 5.38
CA LYS A 37 17.40 6.90 4.64
C LYS A 37 16.93 5.48 4.92
N LEU A 38 15.71 5.36 5.45
CA LEU A 38 15.08 4.11 5.83
C LEU A 38 13.91 3.80 4.90
N VAL A 39 13.68 2.52 4.64
CA VAL A 39 12.48 2.02 3.96
C VAL A 39 11.59 1.38 5.00
N CYS A 40 10.43 1.97 5.26
CA CYS A 40 9.49 1.53 6.28
C CYS A 40 8.32 0.78 5.64
N ASN A 41 7.83 -0.26 6.30
CA ASN A 41 6.56 -0.91 5.91
C ASN A 41 5.39 0.02 6.22
N ARG A 42 4.39 0.04 5.34
CA ARG A 42 3.08 0.64 5.57
C ARG A 42 2.20 -0.31 6.38
N CYS A 43 1.17 0.24 7.02
CA CYS A 43 0.13 -0.53 7.66
C CYS A 43 -0.95 -0.94 6.64
N PRO A 44 -1.44 -2.19 6.70
CA PRO A 44 -2.49 -2.67 5.80
C PRO A 44 -3.83 -1.95 6.07
N PRO A 45 -4.80 -2.07 5.14
CA PRO A 45 -6.18 -1.63 5.38
C PRO A 45 -6.74 -2.21 6.68
N GLY A 46 -7.48 -1.39 7.43
CA GLY A 46 -8.00 -1.71 8.77
C GLY A 46 -7.01 -1.47 9.91
N TYR A 47 -5.79 -1.00 9.62
CA TYR A 47 -4.77 -0.69 10.62
C TYR A 47 -4.23 0.74 10.44
N ARG A 48 -3.83 1.35 11.56
CA ARG A 48 -3.08 2.62 11.62
C ARG A 48 -1.66 2.40 12.09
N LEU A 49 -0.80 3.35 11.79
CA LEU A 49 0.56 3.38 12.31
C LEU A 49 0.55 3.63 13.82
N GLN A 50 1.27 2.80 14.57
CA GLN A 50 1.56 3.04 15.98
C GLN A 50 3.00 3.52 16.20
N LYS A 51 3.97 2.86 15.55
CA LYS A 51 5.39 3.25 15.62
C LYS A 51 6.06 2.99 14.28
N HIS A 52 6.94 3.91 13.87
CA HIS A 52 7.79 3.73 12.71
C HIS A 52 8.82 2.61 12.93
N TYR A 53 9.31 2.07 11.81
CA TYR A 53 10.53 1.29 11.81
C TYR A 53 11.70 2.08 12.45
N THR A 54 12.52 1.37 13.22
CA THR A 54 13.82 1.80 13.76
C THR A 54 14.84 0.71 13.45
N GLU A 55 16.14 0.95 13.67
CA GLU A 55 17.20 -0.04 13.40
C GLU A 55 16.96 -1.41 14.05
N THR A 56 16.20 -1.48 15.15
CA THR A 56 15.95 -2.72 15.92
C THR A 56 14.51 -3.21 15.86
N GLN A 57 13.58 -2.44 15.28
CA GLN A 57 12.16 -2.77 15.31
C GLN A 57 11.48 -2.37 14.01
N GLN A 58 10.71 -3.31 13.43
CA GLN A 58 9.88 -3.06 12.25
C GLN A 58 8.72 -2.12 12.56
N THR A 59 8.11 -1.54 11.52
CA THR A 59 6.89 -0.73 11.67
C THR A 59 5.86 -1.49 12.49
N ILE A 60 5.29 -0.83 13.51
CA ILE A 60 4.20 -1.37 14.32
C ILE A 60 2.88 -0.76 13.86
N CYS A 61 1.93 -1.62 13.57
CA CYS A 61 0.57 -1.27 13.18
C CYS A 61 -0.42 -1.70 14.25
N LYS A 62 -1.43 -0.88 14.50
CA LYS A 62 -2.53 -1.16 15.44
C LYS A 62 -3.84 -1.23 14.65
N PRO A 63 -4.75 -2.18 14.94
CA PRO A 63 -6.07 -2.20 14.31
C PRO A 63 -6.83 -0.90 14.59
N CYS A 64 -7.68 -0.50 13.65
CA CYS A 64 -8.66 0.55 13.88
C CYS A 64 -9.69 0.09 14.93
N ASP A 65 -10.12 1.01 15.78
CA ASP A 65 -11.18 0.75 16.75
C ASP A 65 -12.54 0.69 16.04
N GLU A 66 -13.58 0.19 16.73
CA GLU A 66 -14.93 0.06 16.17
C GLU A 66 -15.46 1.41 15.66
N GLY A 67 -16.09 1.38 14.47
CA GLY A 67 -16.58 2.60 13.80
C GLY A 67 -15.50 3.40 13.07
N LEU A 68 -14.25 2.92 13.05
CA LEU A 68 -13.15 3.54 12.30
C LEU A 68 -12.58 2.61 11.23
N TYR A 69 -11.98 3.19 10.17
CA TYR A 69 -11.42 2.44 9.04
C TYR A 69 -10.19 3.09 8.42
N THR A 70 -9.43 2.27 7.68
CA THR A 70 -8.48 2.68 6.65
C THR A 70 -8.65 1.76 5.43
N GLU A 71 -8.75 2.32 4.23
CA GLU A 71 -9.07 1.53 3.02
C GLU A 71 -7.81 1.05 2.27
N VAL A 72 -6.67 1.72 2.48
CA VAL A 72 -5.43 1.49 1.73
C VAL A 72 -4.23 1.30 2.64
N TRP A 73 -3.15 0.79 2.06
CA TRP A 73 -1.85 0.72 2.73
C TRP A 73 -1.37 2.13 3.12
N ASN A 74 -1.25 2.38 4.42
CA ASN A 74 -1.12 3.73 4.97
C ASN A 74 0.03 3.83 5.99
N TYR A 75 0.35 5.05 6.39
CA TYR A 75 1.27 5.34 7.50
C TYR A 75 0.70 6.45 8.39
N ILE A 76 -0.63 6.60 8.40
CA ILE A 76 -1.32 7.61 9.20
C ILE A 76 -1.45 7.14 10.63
N TYR A 77 -1.45 8.09 11.55
CA TYR A 77 -1.55 7.79 12.97
C TYR A 77 -2.98 7.53 13.42
N GLU A 78 -3.99 8.08 12.77
CA GLU A 78 -5.40 7.95 13.19
C GLU A 78 -6.27 7.39 12.07
N CYS A 79 -7.19 6.49 12.42
CA CYS A 79 -8.16 5.95 11.47
C CYS A 79 -9.27 6.96 11.17
N LEU A 80 -10.02 6.74 10.08
CA LEU A 80 -11.12 7.61 9.65
C LEU A 80 -12.47 7.08 10.18
N PRO A 81 -13.46 7.92 10.49
CA PRO A 81 -14.78 7.44 10.91
C PRO A 81 -15.60 6.87 9.75
N CYS A 82 -16.30 5.77 9.99
CA CYS A 82 -17.29 5.23 9.04
C CYS A 82 -18.44 6.24 8.80
N ARG A 83 -19.01 6.22 7.60
CA ARG A 83 -20.19 7.02 7.22
C ARG A 83 -21.33 6.12 6.80
#